data_AF-A0A2E4XV48-F1
#
_entry.id   AF-A0A2E4XV48-F1
#
_cell.length_a   1.000
_cell.length_b   1.000
_cell.length_c   1.000
_cell.angle_alpha   90.00
_cell.angle_beta   90.00
_cell.angle_gamma   90.00
#
_symmetry.space_group_name_H-M   'P 1'
#
loop_
_entity.id
_entity.type
_entity.pdbx_description
1 polymer ?
#
loop_
_entity_poly.entity_id
_entity_poly.type
_entity_poly.pdbx_seq_one_letter_code
_entity_poly.pdbx_strand_id
1 'polypeptide(L)'
;MNSENIAYENIDRVLSLELQGAALPYGVKARLYEAVRQVHEKPPVQAAAELLNRPPSTIGIVTGAQVPEKMPLGENDGPLGAVVLAKALTSIGHKVAFYTDTAAAAPIEEYSSGCPLTP
;
A
#
# COMPACT_ATOMS: atom_id res chain seq x y z
N MET A 1 -6.22 -14.89 -20.61
CA MET A 1 -6.78 -14.09 -19.50
C MET A 1 -8.05 -14.79 -19.07
N ASN A 2 -8.13 -15.25 -17.81
CA ASN A 2 -9.31 -15.91 -17.27
C ASN A 2 -10.32 -14.83 -16.87
N SER A 3 -11.61 -14.99 -17.16
CA SER A 3 -12.64 -14.02 -16.75
C SER A 3 -12.73 -13.88 -15.23
N GLU A 4 -12.37 -14.92 -14.49
CA GLU A 4 -12.42 -14.97 -13.02
C GLU A 4 -11.48 -13.96 -12.32
N ASN A 5 -10.36 -13.58 -12.94
CA ASN A 5 -9.36 -12.71 -12.31
C ASN A 5 -9.13 -11.37 -13.03
N ILE A 6 -9.99 -11.05 -14.00
CA ILE A 6 -9.83 -9.86 -14.85
C ILE A 6 -9.80 -8.55 -14.05
N ALA A 7 -10.56 -8.45 -12.95
CA ALA A 7 -10.57 -7.27 -12.10
C ALA A 7 -9.20 -7.05 -11.43
N TYR A 8 -8.62 -8.10 -10.86
CA TYR A 8 -7.31 -8.04 -10.21
C TYR A 8 -6.19 -7.74 -11.23
N GLU A 9 -6.22 -8.38 -12.40
CA GLU A 9 -5.29 -8.11 -13.50
C GLU A 9 -5.35 -6.64 -13.95
N ASN A 10 -6.54 -6.04 -14.00
CA ASN A 10 -6.68 -4.63 -14.36
C ASN A 10 -6.20 -3.68 -13.26
N ILE A 11 -6.43 -4.01 -11.99
CA ILE A 11 -5.89 -3.25 -10.87
C ILE A 11 -4.36 -3.27 -10.91
N ASP A 12 -3.74 -4.44 -11.08
CA ASP A 12 -2.28 -4.57 -11.17
C ASP A 12 -1.70 -3.78 -12.35
N ARG A 13 -2.38 -3.75 -13.50
CA ARG A 13 -1.99 -2.90 -14.64
C ARG A 13 -2.01 -1.42 -14.28
N VAL A 14 -3.06 -0.95 -13.60
CA VAL A 14 -3.17 0.45 -13.16
C VAL A 14 -2.07 0.79 -12.15
N LEU A 15 -1.80 -0.09 -11.17
CA LEU A 15 -0.75 0.10 -10.17
C LEU A 15 0.66 0.10 -10.78
N SER A 16 0.83 -0.56 -11.92
CA SER A 16 2.10 -0.63 -12.65
C SER A 16 2.30 0.51 -13.66
N LEU A 17 1.34 1.43 -13.79
CA LEU A 17 1.50 2.61 -14.64
C LEU A 17 2.57 3.54 -14.08
N GLU A 18 3.41 4.04 -14.98
CA GLU A 18 4.48 4.97 -14.65
C GLU A 18 4.04 6.39 -15.06
N LEU A 19 3.32 7.05 -14.16
CA LEU A 19 2.79 8.42 -14.36
C LEU A 19 3.76 9.52 -13.91
N GLN A 20 5.05 9.20 -13.90
CA GLN A 20 6.13 10.05 -13.38
C GLN A 20 6.66 11.03 -14.43
N GLY A 21 7.20 12.16 -13.96
CA GLY A 21 7.91 13.14 -14.79
C GLY A 21 9.36 12.73 -15.09
N ALA A 22 10.08 13.57 -15.87
CA ALA A 22 11.42 13.28 -16.38
C ALA A 22 12.51 12.99 -15.32
N ALA A 23 12.24 13.26 -14.04
CA ALA A 23 13.18 13.03 -12.95
C ALA A 23 13.29 11.56 -12.51
N LEU A 24 12.39 10.67 -12.95
CA LEU A 24 12.36 9.27 -12.53
C LEU A 24 12.48 8.31 -13.75
N PRO A 25 13.20 7.19 -13.62
CA PRO A 25 13.42 6.26 -14.74
C PRO A 25 12.15 5.48 -15.13
N TYR A 26 11.80 5.49 -16.41
CA TYR A 26 10.74 4.65 -16.97
C TYR A 26 11.19 3.19 -17.13
N GLY A 27 10.21 2.28 -17.16
CA GLY A 27 10.36 0.84 -17.33
C GLY A 27 10.73 0.09 -16.05
N VAL A 28 10.69 0.70 -14.88
CA VAL A 28 11.02 0.06 -13.60
C VAL A 28 9.82 -0.69 -13.03
N LYS A 29 8.66 -0.04 -12.87
CA LYS A 29 7.46 -0.66 -12.29
C LYS A 29 6.96 -1.82 -13.15
N ALA A 30 6.95 -1.64 -14.47
CA ALA A 30 6.56 -2.69 -15.41
C ALA A 30 7.45 -3.94 -15.30
N ARG A 31 8.77 -3.77 -15.23
CA ARG A 31 9.72 -4.89 -15.07
C ARG A 31 9.58 -5.58 -13.71
N LEU A 32 9.34 -4.82 -12.65
CA LEU A 32 9.09 -5.40 -11.33
C LEU A 32 7.79 -6.22 -11.33
N TYR A 33 6.73 -5.70 -11.95
CA TYR A 33 5.49 -6.46 -12.11
C TYR A 33 5.70 -7.77 -12.89
N GLU A 34 6.37 -7.71 -14.04
CA GLU A 34 6.71 -8.91 -14.82
C GLU A 34 7.51 -9.93 -14.02
N ALA A 35 8.53 -9.49 -13.27
CA ALA A 35 9.33 -10.35 -12.41
C ALA A 35 8.49 -11.04 -11.33
N VAL A 36 7.53 -10.33 -10.71
CA VAL A 36 6.62 -10.92 -9.73
C VAL A 36 5.70 -11.96 -10.40
N ARG A 37 5.19 -11.69 -11.60
CA ARG A 37 4.33 -12.63 -12.34
C ARG A 37 5.06 -13.89 -12.82
N GLN A 38 6.40 -13.87 -12.89
CA GLN A 38 7.19 -15.08 -13.17
C GLN A 38 7.25 -16.04 -11.97
N VAL A 39 7.07 -15.54 -10.75
CA VAL A 39 7.19 -16.33 -9.51
C VAL A 39 5.82 -16.64 -8.90
N HIS A 40 4.82 -15.77 -9.12
CA HIS A 40 3.48 -15.93 -8.58
C HIS A 40 2.46 -16.18 -9.70
N GLU A 41 1.69 -17.27 -9.58
CA GLU A 41 0.67 -17.63 -10.56
C GLU A 41 -0.52 -16.64 -10.58
N LYS A 42 -0.87 -16.08 -9.41
CA LYS A 42 -1.97 -15.12 -9.25
C LYS A 42 -1.52 -13.66 -9.43
N PRO A 43 -2.42 -12.77 -9.89
CA PRO A 43 -2.23 -11.33 -9.78
C PRO A 43 -1.79 -10.94 -8.36
N PRO A 44 -0.70 -10.19 -8.16
CA PRO A 44 -0.21 -9.78 -6.84
C PRO A 44 -1.28 -9.17 -5.94
N VAL A 45 -2.14 -8.30 -6.46
CA VAL A 45 -3.23 -7.73 -5.66
C VAL A 45 -4.24 -8.79 -5.21
N GLN A 46 -4.51 -9.81 -6.03
CA GLN A 46 -5.36 -10.93 -5.63
C GLN A 46 -4.71 -11.72 -4.51
N ALA A 47 -3.44 -12.06 -4.64
CA ALA A 47 -2.70 -12.80 -3.63
C ALA A 47 -2.64 -12.04 -2.30
N ALA A 48 -2.45 -10.72 -2.34
CA ALA A 48 -2.47 -9.85 -1.16
C ALA A 48 -3.87 -9.81 -0.51
N ALA A 49 -4.93 -9.67 -1.30
CA ALA A 49 -6.30 -9.66 -0.80
C ALA A 49 -6.68 -10.98 -0.14
N GLU A 50 -6.34 -12.12 -0.74
CA GLU A 50 -6.56 -13.45 -0.16
C GLU A 50 -5.78 -13.63 1.16
N LEU A 51 -4.53 -13.16 1.22
CA LEU A 51 -3.72 -13.19 2.43
C LEU A 51 -4.36 -12.35 3.56
N LEU A 52 -4.97 -11.21 3.23
CA LEU A 52 -5.58 -10.31 4.21
C LEU A 52 -7.02 -10.72 4.58
N ASN A 53 -7.72 -11.45 3.73
CA ASN A 53 -9.05 -12.00 4.02
C ASN A 53 -8.97 -13.22 4.96
N ARG A 54 -8.63 -12.95 6.21
CA ARG A 54 -8.43 -13.94 7.27
C ARG A 54 -9.19 -13.52 8.54
N PRO A 55 -9.30 -14.38 9.57
CA PRO A 55 -9.92 -13.98 10.83
C PRO A 55 -9.32 -12.69 11.43
N PRO A 56 -10.14 -11.90 12.16
CA PRO A 56 -9.69 -10.71 12.86
C PRO A 56 -8.35 -10.89 13.58
N SER A 57 -7.44 -9.96 13.34
CA SER A 57 -6.06 -9.99 13.85
C SER A 57 -5.51 -8.57 13.94
N THR A 58 -4.38 -8.41 14.62
CA THR A 58 -3.67 -7.13 14.69
C THR A 58 -2.65 -7.06 13.56
N ILE A 59 -2.75 -6.05 12.71
CA ILE A 59 -1.88 -5.81 11.56
C ILE A 59 -1.05 -4.56 11.80
N GLY A 60 0.28 -4.70 11.76
CA GLY A 60 1.19 -3.56 11.73
C GLY A 60 1.38 -3.06 10.30
N ILE A 61 1.14 -1.78 10.06
CA ILE A 61 1.47 -1.10 8.80
C ILE A 61 2.69 -0.22 9.03
N VAL A 62 3.79 -0.54 8.36
CA VAL A 62 5.04 0.22 8.41
C VAL A 62 5.12 1.10 7.17
N THR A 63 5.27 2.40 7.35
CA THR A 63 5.31 3.38 6.25
C THR A 63 6.12 4.62 6.67
N GLY A 64 6.20 5.64 5.81
CA GLY A 64 7.03 6.83 6.02
C GLY A 64 8.38 6.73 5.33
N ALA A 65 8.84 7.88 4.84
CA ALA A 65 10.15 8.04 4.23
C ALA A 65 10.69 9.46 4.52
N GLN A 66 11.02 9.72 5.79
CA GLN A 66 11.64 10.97 6.22
C GLN A 66 13.17 10.88 6.16
N VAL A 67 13.79 11.84 5.47
CA VAL A 67 15.25 12.00 5.46
C VAL A 67 15.54 13.41 5.96
N PRO A 68 15.93 13.63 7.23
CA PRO A 68 15.94 14.96 7.85
C PRO A 68 16.63 16.07 7.04
N GLU A 69 17.73 15.75 6.35
CA GLU A 69 18.50 16.73 5.56
C GLU A 69 17.96 16.98 4.14
N LYS A 70 17.17 16.05 3.59
CA LYS A 70 16.73 16.08 2.18
C LYS A 70 15.22 16.18 2.02
N MET A 71 14.49 15.49 2.88
CA MET A 71 13.03 15.41 2.96
C MET A 71 12.62 15.60 4.43
N PRO A 72 12.79 16.81 5.00
CA PRO A 72 12.54 17.06 6.43
C PRO A 72 11.08 16.85 6.82
N LEU A 73 10.16 17.01 5.87
CA LEU A 73 8.72 16.78 6.04
C LEU A 73 8.27 15.39 5.55
N GLY A 74 9.22 14.54 5.15
CA GLY A 74 8.96 13.22 4.60
C GLY A 74 8.28 13.23 3.24
N GLU A 75 8.03 12.03 2.73
CA GLU A 75 7.26 11.77 1.52
C GLU A 75 5.80 11.43 1.86
N ASN A 76 4.88 11.76 0.96
CA ASN A 76 3.47 11.40 1.07
C ASN A 76 3.13 10.02 0.46
N ASP A 77 4.00 9.50 -0.42
CA ASP A 77 3.92 8.14 -0.94
C ASP A 77 4.19 7.13 0.19
N GLY A 78 3.29 6.15 0.33
CA GLY A 78 3.20 5.29 1.51
C GLY A 78 2.10 5.73 2.49
N PRO A 79 2.27 6.81 3.27
CA PRO A 79 1.31 7.23 4.31
C PRO A 79 -0.14 7.32 3.85
N LEU A 80 -0.40 7.87 2.67
CA LEU A 80 -1.76 7.99 2.14
C LEU A 80 -2.38 6.61 1.83
N GLY A 81 -1.62 5.72 1.19
CA GLY A 81 -2.05 4.35 0.91
C GLY A 81 -2.24 3.54 2.20
N ALA A 82 -1.39 3.78 3.20
CA ALA A 82 -1.45 3.15 4.50
C ALA A 82 -2.76 3.47 5.24
N VAL A 83 -3.22 4.72 5.21
CA VAL A 83 -4.52 5.12 5.79
C VAL A 83 -5.69 4.44 5.09
N VAL A 84 -5.68 4.38 3.75
CA VAL A 84 -6.75 3.71 2.99
C VAL A 84 -6.77 2.21 3.27
N LEU A 85 -5.60 1.56 3.30
CA LEU A 85 -5.47 0.15 3.63
C LEU A 85 -5.96 -0.13 5.05
N ALA A 86 -5.60 0.72 6.03
CA ALA A 86 -6.07 0.57 7.40
C ALA A 86 -7.59 0.63 7.51
N LYS A 87 -8.24 1.58 6.81
CA LYS A 87 -9.71 1.67 6.77
C LYS A 87 -10.34 0.39 6.21
N ALA A 88 -9.78 -0.15 5.13
CA ALA A 88 -10.25 -1.41 4.55
C ALA A 88 -10.08 -2.59 5.53
N LEU A 89 -8.91 -2.72 6.16
CA LEU A 89 -8.62 -3.79 7.11
C LEU A 89 -9.51 -3.71 8.36
N THR A 90 -9.73 -2.53 8.91
CA THR A 90 -10.64 -2.33 10.04
C THR A 90 -12.08 -2.64 9.67
N SER A 91 -12.51 -2.32 8.44
CA SER A 91 -13.87 -2.63 7.98
C SER A 91 -14.18 -4.13 7.92
N ILE A 92 -13.15 -4.97 7.77
CA ILE A 92 -13.27 -6.43 7.81
C ILE A 92 -12.90 -7.03 9.18
N GLY A 93 -12.73 -6.18 10.21
CA GLY A 93 -12.60 -6.59 11.60
C GLY A 93 -11.16 -6.67 12.13
N HIS A 94 -10.13 -6.32 11.35
CA HIS A 94 -8.77 -6.24 11.89
C HIS A 94 -8.59 -5.05 12.82
N LYS A 95 -7.60 -5.15 13.72
CA LYS A 95 -7.01 -4.01 14.41
C LYS A 95 -5.76 -3.57 13.65
N VAL A 96 -5.50 -2.27 13.56
CA VAL A 96 -4.36 -1.74 12.83
C VAL A 96 -3.49 -0.89 13.75
N ALA A 97 -2.18 -1.09 13.68
CA ALA A 97 -1.17 -0.24 14.29
C ALA A 97 -0.26 0.34 13.21
N PHE A 98 0.03 1.65 13.28
CA PHE A 98 0.97 2.29 12.37
C PHE A 98 2.36 2.41 13.02
N TYR A 99 3.38 2.17 12.19
CA TYR A 99 4.78 2.45 12.51
C TYR A 99 5.31 3.38 11.41
N THR A 100 5.66 4.60 11.79
CA THR A 100 5.96 5.66 10.82
C THR A 100 6.96 6.67 11.37
N ASP A 101 7.58 7.42 10.47
CA ASP A 101 8.43 8.55 10.84
C ASP A 101 7.61 9.70 11.44
N THR A 102 8.26 10.54 12.24
CA THR A 102 7.60 11.64 12.95
C THR A 102 6.84 12.60 12.04
N ALA A 103 7.35 12.87 10.84
CA ALA A 103 6.71 13.78 9.90
C ALA A 103 5.38 13.25 9.32
N ALA A 104 5.23 11.93 9.21
CA ALA A 104 4.03 11.29 8.68
C ALA A 104 2.99 10.97 9.76
N ALA A 105 3.36 11.02 11.05
CA ALA A 105 2.49 10.64 12.16
C ALA A 105 1.20 11.48 12.24
N ALA A 106 1.32 12.82 12.29
CA ALA A 106 0.16 13.70 12.43
C ALA A 106 -0.83 13.60 11.24
N PRO A 107 -0.39 13.61 9.96
CA PRO A 107 -1.30 13.37 8.84
C PRO A 107 -1.97 11.99 8.89
N ILE A 108 -1.24 10.93 9.25
CA ILE A 108 -1.81 9.59 9.38
C ILE A 108 -2.89 9.59 10.47
N GLU A 109 -2.64 10.20 11.62
CA GLU A 109 -3.61 10.32 12.71
C GLU A 109 -4.86 11.09 12.28
N GLU A 110 -4.70 12.24 11.64
CA GLU A 110 -5.80 13.07 11.14
C GLU A 110 -6.70 12.26 10.18
N TYR A 111 -6.12 11.61 9.17
CA TYR A 111 -6.91 10.90 8.16
C TYR A 111 -7.37 9.51 8.60
N SER A 112 -6.78 8.96 9.65
CA SER A 112 -7.20 7.70 10.26
C SER A 112 -8.27 7.88 11.32
N SER A 113 -8.49 9.07 11.90
CA SER A 113 -9.42 9.38 13.01
C SER A 113 -10.89 8.92 12.88
N GLY A 114 -11.30 8.33 11.76
CA GLY A 114 -12.51 7.48 11.66
C GLY A 114 -12.30 5.99 12.05
N CYS A 115 -11.10 5.63 12.51
CA CYS A 115 -10.58 4.31 12.87
C CYS A 115 -9.54 4.51 13.98
N PRO A 116 -9.85 4.19 15.25
CA PRO A 116 -9.00 4.58 16.37
C PRO A 116 -7.60 3.98 16.26
N LEU A 117 -6.58 4.85 16.40
CA LEU A 117 -5.19 4.46 16.56
C LEU A 117 -4.82 4.36 18.03
N THR A 118 -5.18 3.26 18.68
CA THR A 118 -4.53 2.84 19.92
C THR A 118 -4.60 1.32 20.09
N PRO A 119 -3.58 0.70 20.72
CA PRO A 119 -3.50 -0.76 20.96
C PRO A 119 -4.64 -1.31 21.83
#